data_AF-A0A7T3T3R6-F1
#
_entry.id   AF-A0A7T3T3R6-F1
#
_cell.length_a   1.000
_cell.length_b   1.000
_cell.length_c   1.000
_cell.angle_alpha   90.00
_cell.angle_beta   90.00
_cell.angle_gamma   90.00
#
_symmetry.space_group_name_H-M   'P 1'
#
loop_
_entity.id
_entity.type
_entity.pdbx_description
1 polymer ?
#
loop_
_entity_poly.entity_id
_entity_poly.type
_entity_poly.pdbx_seq_one_letter_code
_entity_poly.pdbx_strand_id
1 'polypeptide(L)'
;MLIILQLVAVVIGMIYCVVLGKELYKGFSLNYSYIAKLSSIFLVPLWIEGMIVVLLCGREPMMSLAAIVSSGIFGVLLLSILFGGMKQIFGQKWLTIIFIIGIVCAVVTAVFFIELTENSPARNQFMDVHIMMTLLIIGCTIPFAGFAWVLSLLKNNQTSHIAYVKSNKIQHYREHGLSDSDIDFFRSQMAEAKERIENSEKHIQAVAKLRIIETRHNTIDVAKQFFKDIVAEPERLPQAGVFMNKLLPSLEDLTAKYVEISNHVAKNKQTYLILDKSAATIEKLCESITEQYLQFHQSVYNDLDDEIKLANKNLSKANDTINDDVDSLVDDPFAFDDFE
;
A
#
# COMPACT_ATOMS: atom_id res chain seq x y z
N MET A 1 -34.59 -25.57 -35.29
CA MET A 1 -34.64 -24.48 -34.29
C MET A 1 -33.63 -24.71 -33.16
N LEU A 2 -33.70 -25.83 -32.43
CA LEU A 2 -32.73 -26.22 -31.38
C LEU A 2 -31.25 -26.21 -31.83
N ILE A 3 -30.95 -26.73 -33.03
CA ILE A 3 -29.58 -26.76 -33.57
C ILE A 3 -29.02 -25.36 -33.80
N ILE A 4 -29.84 -24.42 -34.30
CA ILE A 4 -29.43 -23.03 -34.55
C ILE A 4 -29.17 -22.31 -33.22
N LEU A 5 -30.00 -22.57 -32.21
CA LEU A 5 -29.85 -22.02 -30.86
C LEU A 5 -28.52 -22.48 -30.22
N GLN A 6 -28.22 -23.79 -30.29
CA GLN A 6 -26.94 -24.34 -29.81
C GLN A 6 -25.72 -23.77 -30.53
N LEU A 7 -25.82 -23.53 -31.84
CA LEU A 7 -24.71 -22.96 -32.62
C LEU A 7 -24.41 -21.51 -32.19
N VAL A 8 -25.45 -20.73 -31.91
CA VAL A 8 -25.33 -19.38 -31.33
C VAL A 8 -24.71 -19.45 -29.93
N ALA A 9 -25.18 -20.36 -29.08
CA ALA A 9 -24.65 -20.54 -27.72
C ALA A 9 -23.16 -20.87 -27.71
N VAL A 10 -22.72 -21.75 -28.62
CA VAL A 10 -21.30 -22.12 -28.80
C VAL A 10 -20.46 -20.90 -29.22
N VAL A 11 -20.93 -20.09 -30.18
CA VAL A 11 -20.21 -18.88 -30.62
C VAL A 11 -20.07 -17.86 -29.49
N ILE A 12 -21.15 -17.64 -28.73
CA ILE A 12 -21.13 -16.75 -27.55
C ILE A 12 -20.15 -17.27 -26.50
N GLY A 13 -20.13 -18.57 -26.25
CA GLY A 13 -19.17 -19.22 -25.34
C GLY A 13 -17.71 -19.05 -25.80
N MET A 14 -17.42 -19.23 -27.09
CA MET A 14 -16.08 -19.01 -27.63
C MET A 14 -15.61 -17.55 -27.48
N ILE A 15 -16.48 -16.59 -27.78
CA ILE A 15 -16.20 -15.15 -27.60
C ILE A 15 -15.90 -14.87 -26.13
N TYR A 16 -16.71 -15.40 -25.21
CA TYR A 16 -16.49 -15.25 -23.79
C TYR A 16 -15.14 -15.84 -23.35
N CYS A 17 -14.78 -17.05 -23.79
CA CYS A 17 -13.49 -17.66 -23.47
C CYS A 17 -12.29 -16.83 -23.95
N VAL A 18 -12.36 -16.24 -25.15
CA VAL A 18 -11.30 -15.37 -25.67
C VAL A 18 -11.14 -14.11 -24.82
N VAL A 19 -12.26 -13.46 -24.47
CA VAL A 19 -12.24 -12.24 -23.66
C VAL A 19 -11.79 -12.55 -22.23
N LEU A 20 -12.28 -13.65 -21.64
CA LEU A 20 -11.87 -14.12 -20.32
C LEU A 20 -10.38 -14.47 -20.29
N GLY A 21 -9.87 -15.17 -21.31
CA GLY A 21 -8.45 -15.52 -21.42
C GLY A 21 -7.54 -14.29 -21.49
N LYS A 22 -7.95 -13.26 -22.24
CA LYS A 22 -7.23 -11.98 -22.28
C LYS A 22 -7.17 -11.29 -20.92
N GLU A 23 -8.24 -11.41 -20.13
CA GLU A 23 -8.30 -10.82 -18.80
C GLU A 23 -7.55 -11.66 -17.76
N LEU A 24 -7.56 -12.98 -17.87
CA LEU A 24 -6.77 -13.91 -17.05
C LEU A 24 -5.26 -13.71 -17.25
N TYR A 25 -4.81 -13.38 -18.46
CA TYR A 25 -3.41 -13.07 -18.76
C TYR A 25 -2.85 -11.89 -17.94
N LYS A 26 -3.74 -11.02 -17.42
CA LYS A 26 -3.35 -9.87 -16.58
C LYS A 26 -2.93 -10.26 -15.15
N GLY A 27 -3.10 -11.52 -14.74
CA GLY A 27 -2.61 -12.05 -13.46
C GLY A 27 -3.08 -11.22 -12.26
N PHE A 28 -2.15 -10.67 -11.49
CA PHE A 28 -2.46 -9.84 -10.29
C PHE A 28 -3.15 -8.50 -10.58
N SER A 29 -3.23 -8.07 -11.84
CA SER A 29 -3.92 -6.81 -12.23
C SER A 29 -5.35 -7.04 -12.72
N LEU A 30 -5.87 -8.25 -12.51
CA LEU A 30 -7.16 -8.70 -13.01
C LEU A 30 -8.35 -7.96 -12.38
N ASN A 31 -9.27 -7.53 -13.25
CA ASN A 31 -10.44 -6.78 -12.83
C ASN A 31 -11.68 -7.67 -12.70
N TYR A 32 -11.87 -8.25 -11.52
CA TYR A 32 -13.02 -9.10 -11.19
C TYR A 32 -14.38 -8.42 -11.38
N SER A 33 -14.50 -7.11 -11.15
CA SER A 33 -15.78 -6.41 -11.40
C SER A 33 -16.09 -6.38 -12.90
N TYR A 34 -15.06 -6.23 -13.73
CA TYR A 34 -15.19 -6.36 -15.17
C TYR A 34 -15.52 -7.81 -15.57
N ILE A 35 -14.87 -8.81 -15.00
CA ILE A 35 -15.18 -10.23 -15.26
C ILE A 35 -16.58 -10.61 -14.79
N ALA A 36 -17.04 -10.12 -13.64
CA ALA A 36 -18.39 -10.36 -13.14
C ALA A 36 -19.44 -9.76 -14.08
N LYS A 37 -19.24 -8.51 -14.52
CA LYS A 37 -20.11 -7.86 -15.52
C LYS A 37 -20.09 -8.60 -16.86
N LEU A 38 -18.90 -8.95 -17.35
CA LEU A 38 -18.72 -9.73 -18.57
C LEU A 38 -19.44 -11.09 -18.48
N SER A 39 -19.20 -11.82 -17.39
CA SER A 39 -19.83 -13.10 -17.12
C SER A 39 -21.35 -12.95 -17.03
N SER A 40 -21.87 -11.93 -16.33
CA SER A 40 -23.31 -11.71 -16.27
C SER A 40 -23.96 -11.44 -17.63
N ILE A 41 -23.27 -10.74 -18.53
CA ILE A 41 -23.80 -10.40 -19.86
C ILE A 41 -23.83 -11.62 -20.77
N PHE A 42 -22.76 -12.41 -20.77
CA PHE A 42 -22.57 -13.52 -21.71
C PHE A 42 -23.06 -14.87 -21.18
N LEU A 43 -22.84 -15.16 -19.90
CA LEU A 43 -23.09 -16.48 -19.33
C LEU A 43 -24.51 -16.67 -18.77
N VAL A 44 -25.19 -15.61 -18.31
CA VAL A 44 -26.56 -15.74 -17.79
C VAL A 44 -27.55 -16.20 -18.87
N PRO A 45 -27.56 -15.63 -20.10
CA PRO A 45 -28.43 -16.11 -21.17
C PRO A 45 -28.14 -17.57 -21.54
N LEU A 46 -26.84 -17.94 -21.62
CA LEU A 46 -26.41 -19.31 -21.91
C LEU A 46 -26.85 -20.31 -20.84
N TRP A 47 -26.78 -19.89 -19.57
CA TRP A 47 -27.22 -20.71 -18.45
C TRP A 47 -28.74 -20.92 -18.46
N ILE A 48 -29.51 -19.85 -18.68
CA ILE A 48 -30.98 -19.92 -18.79
C ILE A 48 -31.39 -20.82 -19.96
N GLU A 49 -30.74 -20.69 -21.11
CA GLU A 49 -30.99 -21.55 -22.27
C GLU A 49 -30.72 -23.02 -21.94
N GLY A 50 -29.56 -23.34 -21.35
CA GLY A 50 -29.21 -24.69 -20.93
C GLY A 50 -30.21 -25.27 -19.92
N MET A 51 -30.66 -24.46 -18.97
CA MET A 51 -31.69 -24.85 -17.99
C MET A 51 -33.02 -25.20 -18.68
N ILE A 52 -33.48 -24.37 -19.62
CA ILE A 52 -34.73 -24.60 -20.36
C ILE A 52 -34.65 -25.87 -21.20
N VAL A 53 -33.54 -26.10 -21.89
CA VAL A 53 -33.30 -27.32 -22.69
C VAL A 53 -33.35 -28.56 -21.79
N VAL A 54 -32.68 -28.51 -20.63
CA VAL A 54 -32.65 -29.64 -19.68
C VAL A 54 -34.02 -29.95 -19.09
N LEU A 55 -34.82 -28.91 -18.79
CA LEU A 55 -36.15 -29.07 -18.20
C LEU A 55 -37.22 -29.55 -19.21
N LEU A 56 -37.08 -29.20 -20.49
CA LEU A 56 -38.09 -29.52 -21.52
C LEU A 56 -37.83 -30.83 -22.29
N CYS A 57 -36.58 -31.23 -22.51
CA CYS A 57 -36.22 -32.26 -23.51
C CYS A 57 -35.72 -33.61 -22.93
N GLY A 58 -36.22 -34.04 -21.76
CA GLY A 58 -35.66 -35.16 -20.97
C GLY A 58 -35.11 -36.41 -21.70
N ARG A 59 -33.99 -36.93 -21.15
CA ARG A 59 -33.39 -38.27 -21.30
C ARG A 59 -32.74 -38.63 -22.65
N GLU A 60 -31.86 -37.78 -23.16
CA GLU A 60 -30.92 -38.12 -24.25
C GLU A 60 -29.47 -37.90 -23.81
N PRO A 61 -28.47 -38.65 -24.33
CA PRO A 61 -27.06 -38.52 -23.94
C PRO A 61 -26.49 -37.12 -24.23
N MET A 62 -27.06 -36.40 -25.21
CA MET A 62 -26.72 -35.01 -25.52
C MET A 62 -27.01 -34.04 -24.34
N MET A 63 -27.85 -34.44 -23.39
CA MET A 63 -28.23 -33.66 -22.21
C MET A 63 -27.16 -33.71 -21.11
N SER A 64 -26.35 -34.76 -21.05
CA SER A 64 -25.24 -34.87 -20.09
C SER A 64 -24.20 -33.78 -20.36
N LEU A 65 -23.81 -33.61 -21.63
CA LEU A 65 -22.89 -32.57 -22.08
C LEU A 65 -23.46 -31.16 -21.86
N ALA A 66 -24.76 -30.96 -22.12
CA ALA A 66 -25.43 -29.70 -21.84
C ALA A 66 -25.45 -29.37 -20.34
N ALA A 67 -25.62 -30.38 -19.47
CA ALA A 67 -25.55 -30.22 -18.02
C ALA A 67 -24.12 -29.92 -17.52
N ILE A 68 -23.08 -30.53 -18.10
CA ILE A 68 -21.66 -30.21 -17.81
C ILE A 68 -21.39 -28.74 -18.13
N VAL A 69 -21.75 -28.32 -19.34
CA VAL A 69 -21.50 -26.95 -19.80
C VAL A 69 -22.30 -25.95 -18.96
N SER A 70 -23.57 -26.24 -18.68
CA SER A 70 -24.42 -25.38 -17.85
C SER A 70 -23.89 -25.24 -16.41
N SER A 71 -23.47 -26.34 -15.79
CA SER A 71 -22.94 -26.32 -14.42
C SER A 71 -21.56 -25.64 -14.33
N GLY A 72 -20.69 -25.82 -15.32
CA GLY A 72 -19.43 -25.08 -15.42
C GLY A 72 -19.66 -23.56 -15.56
N ILE A 73 -20.58 -23.17 -16.44
CA ILE A 73 -21.00 -21.78 -16.64
C ILE A 73 -21.55 -21.18 -15.33
N PHE A 74 -22.42 -21.92 -14.64
CA PHE A 74 -22.99 -21.52 -13.36
C PHE A 74 -21.91 -21.34 -12.27
N GLY A 75 -20.95 -22.26 -12.19
CA GLY A 75 -19.84 -22.16 -11.23
C GLY A 75 -18.98 -20.92 -11.45
N VAL A 76 -18.65 -20.61 -12.71
CA VAL A 76 -17.89 -19.40 -13.07
C VAL A 76 -18.68 -18.13 -12.75
N LEU A 77 -19.99 -18.11 -13.01
CA LEU A 77 -20.87 -17.00 -12.65
C LEU A 77 -20.89 -16.75 -11.13
N LEU A 78 -21.14 -17.80 -10.35
CA LEU A 78 -21.24 -17.72 -8.90
C LEU A 78 -19.91 -17.27 -8.27
N LEU A 79 -18.79 -17.84 -8.71
CA LEU A 79 -17.46 -17.41 -8.28
C LEU A 79 -17.19 -15.94 -8.64
N SER A 80 -17.56 -15.51 -9.85
CA SER A 80 -17.33 -14.14 -10.31
C SER A 80 -18.13 -13.12 -9.49
N ILE A 81 -19.37 -13.45 -9.11
CA ILE A 81 -20.20 -12.60 -8.25
C ILE A 81 -19.60 -12.53 -6.84
N LEU A 82 -19.28 -13.67 -6.22
CA LEU A 82 -18.75 -13.72 -4.85
C LEU A 82 -17.39 -13.01 -4.73
N PHE A 83 -16.44 -13.34 -5.61
CA PHE A 83 -15.12 -12.70 -5.61
C PHE A 83 -15.15 -11.25 -6.09
N GLY A 84 -16.08 -10.90 -6.99
CA GLY A 84 -16.35 -9.51 -7.37
C GLY A 84 -16.79 -8.68 -6.16
N GLY A 85 -17.73 -9.18 -5.37
CA GLY A 85 -18.18 -8.57 -4.12
C GLY A 85 -17.06 -8.48 -3.09
N MET A 86 -16.32 -9.57 -2.85
CA MET A 86 -15.18 -9.57 -1.93
C MET A 86 -14.08 -8.58 -2.35
N LYS A 87 -13.81 -8.41 -3.65
CA LYS A 87 -12.85 -7.39 -4.11
C LYS A 87 -13.32 -5.98 -3.78
N GLN A 88 -14.60 -5.68 -4.00
CA GLN A 88 -15.18 -4.36 -3.70
C GLN A 88 -15.12 -4.05 -2.21
N ILE A 89 -15.26 -5.06 -1.35
CA ILE A 89 -15.24 -4.91 0.10
C ILE A 89 -13.81 -4.87 0.66
N PHE A 90 -12.90 -5.76 0.21
CA PHE A 90 -11.59 -5.97 0.85
C PHE A 90 -10.38 -5.49 0.03
N GLY A 91 -10.47 -5.42 -1.30
CA GLY A 91 -9.40 -4.92 -2.17
C GLY A 91 -8.11 -5.74 -2.22
N GLN A 92 -8.11 -7.01 -1.76
CA GLN A 92 -6.90 -7.82 -1.62
C GLN A 92 -6.53 -8.59 -2.90
N LYS A 93 -5.24 -8.58 -3.29
CA LYS A 93 -4.74 -9.19 -4.54
C LYS A 93 -4.62 -10.73 -4.51
N TRP A 94 -4.40 -11.35 -3.35
CA TRP A 94 -4.24 -12.81 -3.25
C TRP A 94 -5.54 -13.58 -3.55
N LEU A 95 -6.70 -12.92 -3.37
CA LEU A 95 -8.00 -13.46 -3.79
C LEU A 95 -8.04 -13.80 -5.29
N THR A 96 -7.10 -13.31 -6.11
CA THR A 96 -7.12 -13.54 -7.57
C THR A 96 -6.67 -14.94 -7.87
N ILE A 97 -5.66 -15.39 -7.12
CA ILE A 97 -5.13 -16.74 -7.22
C ILE A 97 -6.22 -17.73 -6.82
N ILE A 98 -6.91 -17.48 -5.70
CA ILE A 98 -8.00 -18.35 -5.22
C ILE A 98 -9.16 -18.40 -6.22
N PHE A 99 -9.52 -17.27 -6.83
CA PHE A 99 -10.56 -17.24 -7.87
C PHE A 99 -10.18 -18.10 -9.09
N ILE A 100 -8.94 -18.02 -9.58
CA ILE A 100 -8.47 -18.81 -10.72
C ILE A 100 -8.49 -20.31 -10.38
N ILE A 101 -8.00 -20.68 -9.19
CA ILE A 101 -8.07 -22.06 -8.69
C ILE A 101 -9.53 -22.51 -8.62
N GLY A 102 -10.43 -21.65 -8.13
CA GLY A 102 -11.86 -21.92 -8.05
C GLY A 102 -12.49 -22.22 -9.41
N ILE A 103 -12.13 -21.49 -10.47
CA ILE A 103 -12.62 -21.77 -11.83
C ILE A 103 -12.21 -23.17 -12.29
N VAL A 104 -10.95 -23.54 -12.08
CA VAL A 104 -10.44 -24.87 -12.46
C VAL A 104 -11.16 -25.96 -11.68
N CYS A 105 -11.26 -25.82 -10.36
CA CYS A 105 -12.01 -26.75 -9.52
C CYS A 105 -13.48 -26.85 -9.93
N ALA A 106 -14.08 -25.74 -10.37
CA ALA A 106 -15.48 -25.75 -10.77
C ALA A 106 -15.76 -26.60 -12.01
N VAL A 107 -14.87 -26.52 -13.00
CA VAL A 107 -14.96 -27.35 -14.20
C VAL A 107 -14.73 -28.83 -13.86
N VAL A 108 -13.75 -29.14 -13.00
CA VAL A 108 -13.46 -30.52 -12.59
C VAL A 108 -14.65 -31.13 -11.84
N THR A 109 -15.24 -30.40 -10.89
CA THR A 109 -16.41 -30.86 -10.12
C THR A 109 -17.63 -31.11 -11.01
N ALA A 110 -17.86 -30.25 -12.02
CA ALA A 110 -18.95 -30.43 -12.98
C ALA A 110 -18.83 -31.75 -13.76
N VAL A 111 -17.61 -32.12 -14.18
CA VAL A 111 -17.36 -33.39 -14.88
C VAL A 111 -17.54 -34.58 -13.94
N PHE A 112 -16.93 -34.53 -12.76
CA PHE A 112 -16.96 -35.65 -11.79
C PHE A 112 -18.37 -35.98 -11.28
N PHE A 113 -19.21 -34.96 -11.04
CA PHE A 113 -20.52 -35.17 -10.43
C PHE A 113 -21.57 -35.74 -11.40
N ILE A 114 -21.36 -35.58 -12.69
CA ILE A 114 -22.24 -36.18 -13.70
C ILE A 114 -22.02 -37.68 -13.81
N GLU A 115 -20.78 -38.13 -13.64
CA GLU A 115 -20.45 -39.56 -13.59
C GLU A 115 -21.03 -40.21 -12.32
N LEU A 116 -21.04 -39.50 -11.19
CA LEU A 116 -21.69 -39.97 -9.95
C LEU A 116 -23.21 -40.06 -10.04
N THR A 117 -23.84 -39.27 -10.90
CA THR A 117 -25.30 -39.16 -10.98
C THR A 117 -25.88 -39.85 -12.23
N GLU A 118 -25.06 -40.57 -13.01
CA GLU A 118 -25.41 -41.18 -14.30
C GLU A 118 -26.73 -41.99 -14.28
N ASN A 119 -27.05 -42.64 -13.17
CA ASN A 119 -28.25 -43.47 -13.01
C ASN A 119 -29.54 -42.69 -12.67
N SER A 120 -29.44 -41.41 -12.35
CA SER A 120 -30.58 -40.55 -12.00
C SER A 120 -31.26 -39.95 -13.25
N PRO A 121 -32.55 -39.60 -13.19
CA PRO A 121 -33.19 -38.83 -14.27
C PRO A 121 -32.45 -37.51 -14.53
N ALA A 122 -32.28 -37.12 -15.79
CA ALA A 122 -31.51 -35.93 -16.19
C ALA A 122 -31.90 -34.63 -15.46
N ARG A 123 -33.20 -34.45 -15.16
CA ARG A 123 -33.70 -33.32 -14.37
C ARG A 123 -33.15 -33.33 -12.93
N ASN A 124 -33.10 -34.50 -12.30
CA ASN A 124 -32.60 -34.63 -10.93
C ASN A 124 -31.07 -34.49 -10.93
N GLN A 125 -30.38 -35.10 -11.90
CA GLN A 125 -28.93 -34.90 -12.12
C GLN A 125 -28.59 -33.40 -12.20
N PHE A 126 -29.33 -32.65 -13.01
CA PHE A 126 -29.13 -31.21 -13.15
C PHE A 126 -29.30 -30.47 -11.83
N MET A 127 -30.41 -30.70 -11.11
CA MET A 127 -30.66 -30.02 -9.83
C MET A 127 -29.61 -30.39 -8.78
N ASP A 128 -29.24 -31.67 -8.69
CA ASP A 128 -28.27 -32.17 -7.71
C ASP A 128 -26.88 -31.59 -7.95
N VAL A 129 -26.42 -31.53 -9.21
CA VAL A 129 -25.13 -30.91 -9.59
C VAL A 129 -25.12 -29.43 -9.18
N HIS A 130 -26.18 -28.68 -9.48
CA HIS A 130 -26.22 -27.24 -9.19
C HIS A 130 -26.31 -26.92 -7.69
N ILE A 131 -27.09 -27.72 -6.95
CA ILE A 131 -27.20 -27.58 -5.49
C ILE A 131 -25.87 -27.89 -4.83
N MET A 132 -25.24 -29.03 -5.16
CA MET A 132 -23.94 -29.39 -4.59
C MET A 132 -22.89 -28.33 -4.93
N MET A 133 -22.87 -27.86 -6.18
CA MET A 133 -21.88 -26.90 -6.62
C MET A 133 -22.04 -25.54 -5.93
N THR A 134 -23.27 -25.12 -5.68
CA THR A 134 -23.56 -23.93 -4.86
C THR A 134 -23.02 -24.10 -3.45
N LEU A 135 -23.27 -25.24 -2.80
CA LEU A 135 -22.80 -25.51 -1.44
C LEU A 135 -21.28 -25.55 -1.34
N LEU A 136 -20.60 -26.17 -2.31
CA LEU A 136 -19.14 -26.22 -2.35
C LEU A 136 -18.52 -24.84 -2.55
N ILE A 137 -19.02 -24.06 -3.51
CA ILE A 137 -18.50 -22.71 -3.76
C ILE A 137 -18.72 -21.82 -2.53
N ILE A 138 -19.91 -21.83 -1.93
CA ILE A 138 -20.19 -21.04 -0.72
C ILE A 138 -19.31 -21.52 0.44
N GLY A 139 -19.26 -22.83 0.69
CA GLY A 139 -18.45 -23.42 1.75
C GLY A 139 -16.95 -23.11 1.64
N CYS A 140 -16.40 -23.13 0.43
CA CYS A 140 -15.00 -22.77 0.18
C CYS A 140 -14.76 -21.25 0.23
N THR A 141 -15.74 -20.42 -0.10
CA THR A 141 -15.57 -18.95 -0.11
C THR A 141 -15.69 -18.31 1.27
N ILE A 142 -16.51 -18.87 2.16
CA ILE A 142 -16.70 -18.34 3.53
C ILE A 142 -15.38 -18.21 4.31
N PRO A 143 -14.48 -19.22 4.37
CA PRO A 143 -13.19 -19.09 5.06
C PRO A 143 -12.32 -17.98 4.49
N PHE A 144 -12.28 -17.83 3.16
CA PHE A 144 -11.49 -16.78 2.52
C PHE A 144 -12.09 -15.39 2.76
N ALA A 145 -13.43 -15.26 2.78
CA ALA A 145 -14.10 -14.03 3.15
C ALA A 145 -13.85 -13.68 4.63
N GLY A 146 -13.93 -14.66 5.52
CA GLY A 146 -13.61 -14.48 6.94
C GLY A 146 -12.15 -14.09 7.17
N PHE A 147 -11.21 -14.74 6.49
CA PHE A 147 -9.79 -14.40 6.56
C PHE A 147 -9.50 -13.02 5.95
N ALA A 148 -10.09 -12.69 4.80
CA ALA A 148 -9.98 -11.35 4.20
C ALA A 148 -10.56 -10.27 5.13
N TRP A 149 -11.68 -10.56 5.80
CA TRP A 149 -12.27 -9.69 6.80
C TRP A 149 -11.35 -9.51 8.02
N VAL A 150 -10.77 -10.59 8.57
CA VAL A 150 -9.77 -10.51 9.66
C VAL A 150 -8.56 -9.69 9.23
N LEU A 151 -8.01 -9.91 8.04
CA LEU A 151 -6.91 -9.09 7.50
C LEU A 151 -7.33 -7.63 7.30
N SER A 152 -8.57 -7.38 6.87
CA SER A 152 -9.09 -6.03 6.74
C SER A 152 -9.26 -5.37 8.11
N LEU A 153 -9.66 -6.10 9.15
CA LEU A 153 -9.69 -5.60 10.53
C LEU A 153 -8.29 -5.34 11.06
N LEU A 154 -7.30 -6.19 10.77
CA LEU A 154 -5.90 -5.94 11.14
C LEU A 154 -5.35 -4.71 10.42
N LYS A 155 -5.75 -4.47 9.18
CA LYS A 155 -5.40 -3.28 8.41
C LYS A 155 -6.16 -2.02 8.88
N ASN A 156 -7.42 -2.15 9.28
CA ASN A 156 -8.25 -1.04 9.79
C ASN A 156 -7.93 -0.70 11.25
N ASN A 157 -7.42 -1.67 12.02
CA ASN A 157 -6.83 -1.47 13.35
C ASN A 157 -5.36 -1.02 13.26
N GLN A 158 -4.75 -0.97 12.08
CA GLN A 158 -3.51 -0.19 11.89
C GLN A 158 -3.78 1.32 11.78
N THR A 159 -5.04 1.75 11.70
CA THR A 159 -5.48 3.14 11.90
C THR A 159 -6.25 3.37 13.21
N SER A 160 -6.40 2.37 14.09
CA SER A 160 -6.87 2.58 15.47
C SER A 160 -6.54 1.37 16.34
N HIS A 161 -5.88 1.63 17.49
CA HIS A 161 -5.23 0.68 18.39
C HIS A 161 -3.88 0.12 17.93
N ILE A 162 -2.85 0.94 18.20
CA ILE A 162 -1.67 0.57 18.98
C ILE A 162 -1.40 -0.94 18.95
N ALA A 163 -0.68 -1.35 17.90
CA ALA A 163 0.16 -2.53 18.00
C ALA A 163 0.99 -2.36 19.28
N TYR A 164 0.84 -3.33 20.17
CA TYR A 164 1.68 -3.55 21.33
C TYR A 164 3.12 -3.73 20.82
N VAL A 165 3.83 -2.62 20.65
CA VAL A 165 5.25 -2.57 20.30
C VAL A 165 5.96 -2.09 21.55
N LYS A 166 6.55 -3.08 22.26
CA LYS A 166 7.47 -2.99 23.40
C LYS A 166 7.15 -1.89 24.42
N SER A 167 6.69 -2.34 25.60
CA SER A 167 6.60 -1.59 26.87
C SER A 167 7.72 -0.55 27.11
N ASN A 168 8.91 -0.74 26.55
CA ASN A 168 10.03 0.20 26.60
C ASN A 168 9.73 1.59 25.96
N LYS A 169 9.00 1.70 24.84
CA LYS A 169 8.73 3.02 24.22
C LYS A 169 7.74 3.87 25.00
N ILE A 170 6.74 3.25 25.61
CA ILE A 170 5.77 3.97 26.45
C ILE A 170 6.48 4.51 27.69
N GLN A 171 7.38 3.70 28.27
CA GLN A 171 8.20 4.13 29.39
C GLN A 171 9.11 5.31 29.01
N HIS A 172 9.79 5.26 27.86
CA HIS A 172 10.57 6.39 27.32
C HIS A 172 9.74 7.69 27.25
N TYR A 173 8.52 7.64 26.70
CA TYR A 173 7.69 8.84 26.60
C TYR A 173 7.22 9.36 27.98
N ARG A 174 6.93 8.46 28.93
CA ARG A 174 6.61 8.85 30.32
C ARG A 174 7.80 9.51 31.02
N GLU A 175 9.01 9.01 30.78
CA GLU A 175 10.26 9.60 31.31
C GLU A 175 10.51 11.01 30.76
N HIS A 176 10.03 11.30 29.55
CA HIS A 176 10.03 12.65 28.95
C HIS A 176 8.82 13.51 29.40
N GLY A 177 8.04 13.04 30.39
CA GLY A 177 7.00 13.82 31.04
C GLY A 177 5.63 13.81 30.35
N LEU A 178 5.41 12.96 29.35
CA LEU A 178 4.10 12.87 28.68
C LEU A 178 3.09 12.09 29.53
N SER A 179 1.86 12.60 29.60
CA SER A 179 0.73 11.85 30.17
C SER A 179 0.28 10.73 29.21
N ASP A 180 -0.50 9.76 29.70
CA ASP A 180 -1.00 8.68 28.84
C ASP A 180 -1.83 9.19 27.64
N SER A 181 -2.63 10.23 27.83
CA SER A 181 -3.36 10.87 26.75
C SER A 181 -2.43 11.59 25.76
N ASP A 182 -1.37 12.23 26.24
CA ASP A 182 -0.39 12.90 25.38
C ASP A 182 0.43 11.89 24.59
N ILE A 183 0.73 10.73 25.18
CA ILE A 183 1.40 9.61 24.51
C ILE A 183 0.53 9.10 23.37
N ASP A 184 -0.76 8.89 23.59
CA ASP A 184 -1.67 8.43 22.54
C ASP A 184 -1.77 9.45 21.40
N PHE A 185 -1.91 10.73 21.73
CA PHE A 185 -1.91 11.82 20.75
C PHE A 185 -0.59 11.87 19.97
N PHE A 186 0.55 11.89 20.67
CA PHE A 186 1.89 11.92 20.08
C PHE A 186 2.08 10.75 19.10
N ARG A 187 1.72 9.54 19.52
CA ARG A 187 1.86 8.35 18.68
C ARG A 187 0.97 8.40 17.45
N SER A 188 -0.24 8.95 17.55
CA SER A 188 -1.12 9.18 16.41
C SER A 188 -0.47 10.13 15.41
N GLN A 189 0.05 11.27 15.88
CA GLN A 189 0.74 12.25 15.03
C GLN A 189 1.99 11.65 14.36
N MET A 190 2.76 10.83 15.07
CA MET A 190 3.93 10.16 14.51
C MET A 190 3.57 9.08 13.49
N ALA A 191 2.50 8.32 13.72
CA ALA A 191 2.03 7.33 12.76
C ALA A 191 1.63 8.00 11.43
N GLU A 192 0.87 9.10 11.52
CA GLU A 192 0.48 9.88 10.36
C GLU A 192 1.72 10.46 9.64
N ALA A 193 2.62 11.13 10.35
CA ALA A 193 3.82 11.70 9.74
C ALA A 193 4.70 10.65 9.02
N LYS A 194 4.84 9.46 9.62
CA LYS A 194 5.56 8.36 8.99
C LYS A 194 4.92 7.97 7.64
N GLU A 195 3.61 7.79 7.61
CA GLU A 195 2.88 7.47 6.38
C GLU A 195 3.07 8.56 5.31
N ARG A 196 2.97 9.84 5.70
CA ARG A 196 3.17 10.98 4.80
C ARG A 196 4.58 11.01 4.19
N ILE A 197 5.61 10.69 4.98
CA ILE A 197 7.00 10.60 4.51
C ILE A 197 7.16 9.46 3.50
N GLU A 198 6.65 8.27 3.81
CA GLU A 198 6.72 7.09 2.93
C GLU A 198 5.96 7.30 1.60
N ASN A 199 4.78 7.93 1.66
CA ASN A 199 4.02 8.28 0.47
C ASN A 199 4.73 9.35 -0.38
N SER A 200 5.28 10.39 0.25
CA SER A 200 6.05 11.42 -0.44
C SER A 200 7.27 10.84 -1.15
N GLU A 201 8.02 9.95 -0.49
CA GLU A 201 9.15 9.23 -1.09
C GLU A 201 8.71 8.45 -2.34
N LYS A 202 7.63 7.68 -2.23
CA LYS A 202 7.08 6.92 -3.36
C LYS A 202 6.68 7.84 -4.53
N HIS A 203 6.02 8.96 -4.26
CA HIS A 203 5.62 9.91 -5.30
C HIS A 203 6.83 10.57 -5.97
N ILE A 204 7.81 10.99 -5.18
CA ILE A 204 9.05 11.58 -5.69
C ILE A 204 9.78 10.60 -6.60
N GLN A 205 9.93 9.34 -6.20
CA GLN A 205 10.63 8.33 -6.99
C GLN A 205 9.91 7.98 -8.31
N ALA A 206 8.61 8.25 -8.42
CA ALA A 206 7.83 7.93 -9.62
C ALA A 206 8.15 8.80 -10.84
N VAL A 207 8.68 10.02 -10.66
CA VAL A 207 8.93 10.96 -11.77
C VAL A 207 10.33 11.57 -11.71
N ALA A 208 11.05 11.53 -12.84
CA ALA A 208 12.44 11.98 -12.93
C ALA A 208 12.68 13.42 -12.47
N LYS A 209 11.77 14.36 -12.77
CA LYS A 209 11.92 15.77 -12.33
C LYS A 209 11.88 15.90 -10.80
N LEU A 210 11.03 15.13 -10.12
CA LEU A 210 10.96 15.15 -8.65
C LEU A 210 12.19 14.49 -8.02
N ARG A 211 12.68 13.39 -8.60
CA ARG A 211 13.95 12.77 -8.18
C ARG A 211 15.13 13.74 -8.24
N ILE A 212 15.23 14.56 -9.29
CA ILE A 212 16.30 15.57 -9.39
C ILE A 212 16.22 16.59 -8.25
N ILE A 213 15.01 17.04 -7.90
CA ILE A 213 14.78 17.95 -6.77
C ILE A 213 15.19 17.26 -5.46
N GLU A 214 14.75 16.02 -5.25
CA GLU A 214 15.11 15.24 -4.06
C GLU A 214 16.62 15.06 -3.94
N THR A 215 17.33 14.75 -5.02
CA THR A 215 18.78 14.52 -4.98
C THR A 215 19.54 15.80 -4.64
N ARG A 216 19.00 16.96 -5.02
CA ARG A 216 19.59 18.26 -4.69
C ARG A 216 19.38 18.67 -3.23
N HIS A 217 18.23 18.34 -2.65
CA HIS A 217 17.83 18.81 -1.32
C HIS A 217 17.88 17.74 -0.22
N ASN A 218 18.06 16.47 -0.59
CA ASN A 218 18.04 15.30 0.30
C ASN A 218 16.82 15.25 1.25
N THR A 219 15.67 15.76 0.81
CA THR A 219 14.54 16.07 1.69
C THR A 219 13.94 14.86 2.37
N ILE A 220 13.90 13.70 1.70
CA ILE A 220 13.33 12.49 2.28
C ILE A 220 14.17 12.00 3.47
N ASP A 221 15.49 12.01 3.34
CA ASP A 221 16.38 11.62 4.43
C ASP A 221 16.33 12.62 5.57
N VAL A 222 16.31 13.93 5.26
CA VAL A 222 16.11 14.99 6.26
C VAL A 222 14.78 14.79 7.00
N ALA A 223 13.68 14.54 6.30
CA ALA A 223 12.37 14.31 6.93
C ALA A 223 12.36 13.04 7.79
N LYS A 224 13.01 11.95 7.34
CA LYS A 224 13.18 10.72 8.12
C LYS A 224 14.02 10.95 9.38
N GLN A 225 15.07 11.76 9.30
CA GLN A 225 15.90 12.09 10.45
C GLN A 225 15.14 12.99 11.43
N PHE A 226 14.50 14.04 10.92
CA PHE A 226 13.65 14.92 11.73
C PHE A 226 12.57 14.12 12.48
N PHE A 227 11.92 13.17 11.81
CA PHE A 227 10.98 12.25 12.45
C PHE A 227 11.61 11.47 13.61
N LYS A 228 12.82 10.92 13.42
CA LYS A 228 13.52 10.17 14.49
C LYS A 228 13.86 11.06 15.66
N ASP A 229 14.30 12.29 15.41
CA ASP A 229 14.69 13.24 16.45
C ASP A 229 13.46 13.69 17.27
N ILE A 230 12.31 13.90 16.62
CA ILE A 230 11.03 14.15 17.32
C ILE A 230 10.60 12.93 18.17
N VAL A 231 10.81 11.70 17.68
CA VAL A 231 10.51 10.48 18.44
C VAL A 231 11.46 10.29 19.63
N ALA A 232 12.71 10.74 19.51
CA ALA A 232 13.67 10.72 20.59
C ALA A 232 13.30 11.73 21.70
N GLU A 233 12.86 12.93 21.31
CA GLU A 233 12.53 14.05 22.21
C GLU A 233 11.05 14.46 22.06
N PRO A 234 10.09 13.61 22.51
CA PRO A 234 8.66 13.78 22.26
C PRO A 234 8.06 15.08 22.82
N GLU A 235 8.61 15.60 23.91
CA GLU A 235 8.24 16.86 24.55
C GLU A 235 8.49 18.07 23.66
N ARG A 236 9.37 17.92 22.66
CA ARG A 236 9.68 18.97 21.67
C ARG A 236 8.77 18.94 20.45
N LEU A 237 7.77 18.06 20.39
CA LEU A 237 6.76 18.03 19.32
C LEU A 237 6.20 19.42 18.96
N PRO A 238 5.90 20.34 19.90
CA PRO A 238 5.41 21.68 19.56
C PRO A 238 6.39 22.48 18.66
N GLN A 239 7.70 22.27 18.81
CA GLN A 239 8.74 22.93 18.01
C GLN A 239 8.72 22.44 16.56
N ALA A 240 8.30 21.18 16.33
CA ALA A 240 8.12 20.60 15.00
C ALA A 240 6.72 20.85 14.40
N GLY A 241 5.89 21.71 15.03
CA GLY A 241 4.48 21.88 14.64
C GLY A 241 4.26 22.33 13.19
N VAL A 242 5.15 23.15 12.63
CA VAL A 242 5.05 23.59 11.23
C VAL A 242 5.38 22.45 10.27
N PHE A 243 6.44 21.69 10.57
CA PHE A 243 6.82 20.50 9.80
C PHE A 243 5.67 19.48 9.76
N MET A 244 5.13 19.14 10.93
CA MET A 244 4.08 18.13 11.10
C MET A 244 2.77 18.51 10.42
N ASN A 245 2.28 19.74 10.65
CA ASN A 245 0.92 20.12 10.30
C ASN A 245 0.80 20.86 8.95
N LYS A 246 1.91 21.38 8.40
CA LYS A 246 1.89 22.17 7.17
C LYS A 246 2.79 21.58 6.09
N LEU A 247 4.07 21.37 6.38
CA LEU A 247 5.04 21.02 5.33
C LEU A 247 4.87 19.58 4.85
N LEU A 248 4.79 18.59 5.76
CA LEU A 248 4.61 17.19 5.38
C LEU A 248 3.31 16.94 4.60
N PRO A 249 2.12 17.39 5.05
CA PRO A 249 0.89 17.21 4.28
C PRO A 249 0.95 17.89 2.91
N SER A 250 1.56 19.08 2.81
CA SER A 250 1.67 19.81 1.54
C SER A 250 2.62 19.12 0.57
N LEU A 251 3.72 18.56 1.06
CA LEU A 251 4.68 17.81 0.24
C LEU A 251 4.02 16.57 -0.34
N GLU A 252 3.32 15.79 0.48
CA GLU A 252 2.61 14.59 0.04
C GLU A 252 1.54 14.91 -1.01
N ASP A 253 0.70 15.91 -0.76
CA ASP A 253 -0.39 16.30 -1.66
C ASP A 253 0.13 16.81 -3.01
N LEU A 254 1.14 17.70 -2.99
CA LEU A 254 1.71 18.25 -4.23
C LEU A 254 2.47 17.20 -5.04
N THR A 255 3.23 16.32 -4.37
CA THR A 255 3.94 15.24 -5.08
C THR A 255 2.96 14.22 -5.67
N ALA A 256 1.88 13.88 -4.97
CA ALA A 256 0.83 12.99 -5.48
C ALA A 256 0.17 13.58 -6.75
N LYS A 257 -0.31 14.83 -6.66
CA LYS A 257 -0.95 15.53 -7.78
C LYS A 257 0.00 15.74 -8.96
N TYR A 258 1.28 15.99 -8.68
CA TYR A 258 2.30 16.10 -9.71
C TYR A 258 2.43 14.78 -10.49
N VAL A 259 2.52 13.64 -9.80
CA VAL A 259 2.61 12.32 -10.43
C VAL A 259 1.38 12.02 -11.28
N GLU A 260 0.18 12.31 -10.76
CA GLU A 260 -1.08 12.13 -11.49
C GLU A 260 -1.08 12.88 -12.82
N ILE A 261 -0.83 14.20 -12.78
CA ILE A 261 -0.81 15.05 -13.97
C ILE A 261 0.33 14.67 -14.93
N SER A 262 1.50 14.27 -14.39
CA SER A 262 2.65 13.84 -15.19
C SER A 262 2.34 12.58 -16.01
N ASN A 263 1.46 11.72 -15.54
CA ASN A 263 1.07 10.49 -16.23
C ASN A 263 -0.07 10.64 -17.24
N HIS A 264 -0.68 11.83 -17.36
CA HIS A 264 -1.73 12.06 -18.36
C HIS A 264 -1.20 11.96 -19.81
N VAL A 265 -1.95 11.25 -20.66
CA VAL A 265 -1.60 11.00 -22.08
C VAL A 265 -1.72 12.27 -22.94
N ALA A 266 -2.76 13.08 -22.68
CA ALA A 266 -2.96 14.36 -23.36
C ALA A 266 -2.50 15.51 -22.47
N LYS A 267 -1.46 16.24 -22.88
CA LYS A 267 -0.92 17.40 -22.17
C LYS A 267 -0.98 18.61 -23.10
N ASN A 268 -1.53 19.71 -22.61
CA ASN A 268 -1.52 20.99 -23.33
C ASN A 268 -0.48 21.95 -22.70
N LYS A 269 -0.29 23.12 -23.30
CA LYS A 269 0.67 24.14 -22.81
C LYS A 269 0.42 24.52 -21.34
N GLN A 270 -0.84 24.62 -20.93
CA GLN A 270 -1.22 24.95 -19.56
C GLN A 270 -0.83 23.81 -18.59
N THR A 271 -0.95 22.55 -18.99
CA THR A 271 -0.52 21.40 -18.20
C THR A 271 0.98 21.46 -17.87
N TYR A 272 1.83 21.78 -18.86
CA TYR A 272 3.27 21.92 -18.63
C TYR A 272 3.61 23.09 -17.70
N LEU A 273 2.91 24.21 -17.82
CA LEU A 273 3.12 25.37 -16.96
C LEU A 273 2.71 25.09 -15.50
N ILE A 274 1.63 24.33 -15.30
CA ILE A 274 1.22 23.87 -13.96
C ILE A 274 2.28 22.91 -13.38
N LEU A 275 2.75 21.93 -14.16
CA LEU A 275 3.81 21.02 -13.71
C LEU A 275 5.08 21.81 -13.34
N ASP A 276 5.47 22.80 -14.11
CA ASP A 276 6.66 23.61 -13.79
C ASP A 276 6.50 24.41 -12.50
N LYS A 277 5.35 25.08 -12.32
CA LYS A 277 5.02 25.79 -11.09
C LYS A 277 4.93 24.85 -9.88
N SER A 278 4.37 23.66 -10.05
CA SER A 278 4.28 22.65 -9.00
C SER A 278 5.67 22.14 -8.60
N ALA A 279 6.56 21.88 -9.57
CA ALA A 279 7.95 21.49 -9.29
C ALA A 279 8.69 22.58 -8.50
N ALA A 280 8.56 23.85 -8.89
CA ALA A 280 9.16 24.96 -8.16
C ALA A 280 8.59 25.12 -6.74
N THR A 281 7.30 24.86 -6.55
CA THR A 281 6.67 24.88 -5.22
C THR A 281 7.15 23.71 -4.35
N ILE A 282 7.27 22.52 -4.92
CA ILE A 282 7.79 21.33 -4.23
C ILE A 282 9.25 21.59 -3.80
N GLU A 283 10.05 22.19 -4.66
CA GLU A 283 11.43 22.57 -4.33
C GLU A 283 11.50 23.55 -3.14
N LYS A 284 10.62 24.55 -3.08
CA LYS A 284 10.54 25.43 -1.90
C LYS A 284 10.10 24.70 -0.63
N LEU A 285 9.19 23.72 -0.74
CA LEU A 285 8.82 22.90 0.41
C LEU A 285 10.00 22.06 0.90
N CYS A 286 10.80 21.51 -0.01
CA CYS A 286 12.03 20.79 0.30
C CYS A 286 13.04 21.67 1.08
N GLU A 287 13.23 22.91 0.65
CA GLU A 287 14.05 23.91 1.34
C GLU A 287 13.49 24.21 2.74
N SER A 288 12.20 24.54 2.85
CA SER A 288 11.57 24.86 4.14
C SER A 288 11.58 23.69 5.14
N ILE A 289 11.50 22.43 4.67
CA ILE A 289 11.63 21.26 5.55
C ILE A 289 13.04 21.20 6.14
N THR A 290 14.06 21.49 5.32
CA THR A 290 15.46 21.53 5.76
C THR A 290 15.69 22.67 6.76
N GLU A 291 15.12 23.85 6.49
CA GLU A 291 15.19 24.98 7.43
C GLU A 291 14.53 24.65 8.78
N GLN A 292 13.36 24.01 8.79
CA GLN A 292 12.71 23.59 10.03
C GLN A 292 13.54 22.55 10.80
N TYR A 293 14.18 21.63 10.08
CA TYR A 293 15.08 20.66 10.69
C TYR A 293 16.30 21.33 11.34
N LEU A 294 16.92 22.29 10.65
CA LEU A 294 18.04 23.07 11.18
C LEU A 294 17.61 23.93 12.38
N GLN A 295 16.44 24.57 12.31
CA GLN A 295 15.87 25.34 13.41
C GLN A 295 15.64 24.46 14.65
N PHE A 296 15.19 23.22 14.47
CA PHE A 296 15.06 22.25 15.55
C PHE A 296 16.41 21.92 16.20
N HIS A 297 17.53 21.98 15.48
CA HIS A 297 18.86 21.70 16.03
C HIS A 297 19.64 22.97 16.41
N GLN A 298 19.04 24.15 16.31
CA GLN A 298 19.76 25.43 16.44
C GLN A 298 20.45 25.60 17.79
N SER A 299 19.82 25.15 18.89
CA SER A 299 20.44 25.23 20.22
C SER A 299 21.72 24.40 20.30
N VAL A 300 21.71 23.18 19.78
CA VAL A 300 22.89 22.29 19.75
C VAL A 300 24.03 22.91 18.95
N TYR A 301 23.72 23.56 17.82
CA TYR A 301 24.74 24.26 17.05
C TYR A 301 25.33 25.46 17.78
N ASN A 302 24.51 26.22 18.50
CA ASN A 302 24.98 27.36 19.28
C ASN A 302 25.86 26.91 20.45
N ASP A 303 25.44 25.87 21.16
CA ASP A 303 26.21 25.31 22.29
C ASP A 303 27.57 24.79 21.82
N LEU A 304 27.62 24.08 20.69
CA LEU A 304 28.87 23.61 20.10
C LEU A 304 29.78 24.76 19.66
N ASP A 305 29.23 25.83 19.07
CA ASP A 305 30.01 27.02 18.68
C ASP A 305 30.64 27.70 19.91
N ASP A 306 29.90 27.77 21.03
CA ASP A 306 30.42 28.32 22.28
C ASP A 306 31.47 27.41 22.92
N GLU A 307 31.30 26.08 22.87
CA GLU A 307 32.31 25.11 23.29
C GLU A 307 33.60 25.22 22.46
N ILE A 308 33.49 25.37 21.13
CA ILE A 308 34.63 25.59 20.23
C ILE A 308 35.36 26.89 20.59
N LYS A 309 34.63 27.99 20.84
CA LYS A 309 35.24 29.26 21.28
C LYS A 309 35.97 29.10 22.60
N LEU A 310 35.39 28.38 23.56
CA LEU A 310 36.02 28.14 24.86
C LEU A 310 37.28 27.29 24.72
N ALA A 311 37.23 26.22 23.91
CA ALA A 311 38.38 25.37 23.63
C ALA A 311 39.52 26.17 22.97
N ASN A 312 39.20 26.99 21.96
CA ASN A 312 40.18 27.86 21.30
C ASN A 312 40.81 28.87 22.26
N LYS A 313 40.03 29.47 23.16
CA LYS A 313 40.53 30.38 24.19
C LYS A 313 41.45 29.69 25.20
N ASN A 314 41.16 28.43 25.54
CA ASN A 314 42.02 27.65 26.43
C ASN A 314 43.33 27.25 25.74
N LEU A 315 43.29 26.89 24.46
CA LEU A 315 44.49 26.62 23.66
C LEU A 315 45.37 27.86 23.49
N SER A 316 44.77 29.04 23.24
CA SER A 316 45.54 30.28 23.13
C SER A 316 46.25 30.63 24.44
N LYS A 317 45.53 30.54 25.57
CA LYS A 317 46.11 30.78 26.90
C LYS A 317 47.24 29.80 27.24
N ALA A 318 47.08 28.52 26.90
CA ALA A 318 48.12 27.52 27.13
C ALA A 318 49.39 27.82 26.32
N ASN A 319 49.23 28.25 25.06
CA ASN A 319 50.36 28.66 24.23
C ASN A 319 51.04 29.94 24.75
N ASP A 320 50.27 30.92 25.25
CA ASP A 320 50.83 32.14 25.84
C ASP A 320 51.67 31.81 27.09
N THR A 321 51.18 30.88 27.95
CA THR A 321 51.93 30.45 29.15
C THR A 321 53.23 29.73 28.78
N ILE A 322 53.22 28.91 27.72
CA ILE A 322 54.43 28.24 27.23
C ILE A 322 55.43 29.26 26.67
N ASN A 323 54.95 30.28 25.96
CA ASN A 323 55.84 31.31 25.41
C ASN A 323 56.44 32.20 26.51
N ASP A 324 55.67 32.55 27.54
CA ASP A 324 56.16 33.30 28.71
C ASP A 324 57.22 32.50 29.51
N ASP A 325 57.00 31.18 29.68
CA ASP A 325 57.99 30.28 30.31
C ASP A 325 59.26 30.14 29.45
N VAL A 326 59.14 30.12 28.12
CA VAL A 326 60.31 30.06 27.22
C VAL A 326 61.06 31.39 27.19
N ASP A 327 60.37 32.52 27.13
CA ASP A 327 61.01 33.84 27.13
C ASP A 327 61.71 34.12 28.48
N SER A 328 61.12 33.71 29.61
CA SER A 328 61.78 33.82 30.93
C SER A 328 63.03 32.94 31.07
N LEU A 329 63.06 31.77 30.43
CA LEU A 329 64.25 30.91 30.38
C LEU A 329 65.33 31.41 29.39
N VAL A 330 64.96 32.23 28.42
CA VAL A 330 65.89 32.85 27.45
C VAL A 330 66.49 34.14 28.02
N ASP A 331 65.76 34.90 28.83
CA ASP A 331 66.23 36.16 29.42
C ASP A 331 67.14 35.96 30.65
N ASP A 332 67.06 34.84 31.37
CA ASP A 332 68.07 34.43 32.38
C ASP A 332 68.34 32.91 32.38
N PRO A 333 69.34 32.43 31.63
CA PRO A 333 69.65 31.00 31.52
C PRO A 333 70.27 30.38 32.80
N PHE A 334 70.40 31.14 33.90
CA PHE A 334 71.00 30.67 35.15
C PHE A 334 70.14 30.87 36.40
N ALA A 335 68.88 31.28 36.28
CA ALA A 335 67.93 31.35 37.40
C ALA A 335 67.44 29.94 37.84
N PHE A 336 68.35 29.12 38.37
CA PHE A 336 67.97 27.99 39.22
C PHE A 336 67.79 28.55 40.62
N ASP A 337 66.55 28.91 40.98
CA ASP A 337 66.22 29.18 42.38
C ASP A 337 66.54 27.92 43.20
N ASP A 338 67.33 28.14 44.25
CA ASP A 338 67.79 27.14 45.21
C ASP A 338 66.59 26.36 45.80
N PHE A 339 66.48 25.08 45.43
CA PHE A 339 65.61 24.15 46.14
C PHE A 339 66.24 23.81 47.49
N GLU A 340 65.77 24.47 48.56
CA GLU A 340 66.01 24.12 49.97
C GLU A 340 65.02 23.06 50.48
#